data_AF-A0A924A6B1-F1
#
_entry.id   AF-A0A924A6B1-F1
#
_cell.length_a   1.000
_cell.length_b   1.000
_cell.length_c   1.000
_cell.angle_alpha   90.00
_cell.angle_beta   90.00
_cell.angle_gamma   90.00
#
_symmetry.space_group_name_H-M   'P 1'
#
loop_
_entity.id
_entity.type
_entity.pdbx_description
1 polymer ?
#
loop_
_entity_poly.entity_id
_entity_poly.type
_entity_poly.pdbx_seq_one_letter_code
_entity_poly.pdbx_strand_id
1 'polypeptide(L)'
;MKMNKYRNQLAVFLLWAVCVIVFFKFIPDRQIAALLAGAGFIIWPSLFLFLELKSPNKSKIHVFALSLFLVAAALPIFLLRVIHWGEDFGSLTLFGLPAVNLHQTSNVFYLIVMVSCFYNSWVIERRRRREELANPSRN
;
A
#
# COMPACT_ATOMS: atom_id res chain seq x y z
N MET A 1 23.16 10.69 5.33
CA MET A 1 21.89 10.67 6.08
C MET A 1 21.19 9.34 5.81
N LYS A 2 21.02 8.43 6.80
CA LYS A 2 20.28 7.17 6.59
C LYS A 2 18.82 7.52 6.25
N MET A 3 18.40 7.28 5.02
CA MET A 3 17.02 7.54 4.58
C MET A 3 16.05 6.69 5.40
N ASN A 4 14.98 7.31 5.90
CA ASN A 4 13.92 6.62 6.63
C ASN A 4 13.09 5.82 5.62
N LYS A 5 13.27 4.49 5.60
CA LYS A 5 12.61 3.58 4.64
C LYS A 5 11.09 3.78 4.56
N TYR A 6 10.42 4.06 5.69
CA TYR A 6 8.97 4.25 5.71
C TYR A 6 8.54 5.57 5.04
N ARG A 7 9.39 6.61 5.04
CA ARG A 7 9.13 7.84 4.26
C ARG A 7 9.17 7.55 2.76
N ASN A 8 10.15 6.76 2.33
CA ASN A 8 10.28 6.37 0.92
C ASN A 8 9.09 5.51 0.49
N GLN A 9 8.69 4.54 1.31
CA GLN A 9 7.50 3.72 1.04
C GLN A 9 6.24 4.56 0.97
N LEU A 10 6.05 5.51 1.89
CA LEU A 10 4.94 6.45 1.86
C LEU A 10 4.93 7.28 0.56
N ALA A 11 6.08 7.78 0.14
CA ALA A 11 6.21 8.52 -1.12
C ALA A 11 5.87 7.64 -2.34
N VAL A 12 6.30 6.37 -2.35
CA VAL A 12 5.94 5.42 -3.42
C VAL A 12 4.44 5.17 -3.44
N PHE A 13 3.79 4.99 -2.28
CA PHE A 13 2.34 4.82 -2.23
C PHE A 13 1.60 6.07 -2.73
N LEU A 14 1.97 7.26 -2.25
CA LEU A 14 1.36 8.51 -2.74
C LEU A 14 1.54 8.68 -4.26
N LEU A 15 2.76 8.43 -4.76
CA LEU A 15 3.03 8.50 -6.19
C LEU A 15 2.22 7.46 -6.96
N TRP A 16 2.09 6.23 -6.44
CA TRP A 16 1.31 5.19 -7.09
C TRP A 16 -0.17 5.56 -7.17
N ALA A 17 -0.76 6.15 -6.12
CA ALA A 17 -2.12 6.65 -6.15
C ALA A 17 -2.33 7.69 -7.27
N VAL A 18 -1.36 8.58 -7.48
CA VAL A 18 -1.35 9.53 -8.61
C VAL A 18 -1.26 8.79 -9.95
N CYS A 19 -0.37 7.79 -10.08
CA CYS A 19 -0.26 6.97 -11.29
C CYS A 19 -1.58 6.27 -11.64
N VAL A 20 -2.31 5.75 -10.65
CA VAL A 20 -3.61 5.12 -10.86
C VAL A 20 -4.62 6.11 -11.44
N ILE A 21 -4.67 7.33 -10.92
CA ILE A 21 -5.54 8.40 -11.47
C ILE A 21 -5.15 8.67 -12.94
N VAL A 22 -3.87 8.73 -13.25
CA VAL A 22 -3.36 8.93 -14.62
C VAL A 22 -3.77 7.75 -15.52
N PHE A 23 -3.64 6.50 -15.07
CA PHE A 23 -4.05 5.33 -15.84
C PHE A 23 -5.53 5.39 -16.23
N PHE A 24 -6.41 5.66 -15.26
CA PHE A 24 -7.85 5.80 -15.55
C PHE A 24 -8.19 7.06 -16.34
N LYS A 25 -7.31 8.06 -16.40
CA LYS A 25 -7.54 9.26 -17.22
C LYS A 25 -7.14 9.06 -18.68
N PHE A 26 -6.04 8.36 -18.93
CA PHE A 26 -5.41 8.32 -20.26
C PHE A 26 -5.51 6.98 -20.99
N ILE A 27 -5.83 5.89 -20.29
CA ILE A 27 -6.04 4.57 -20.92
C ILE A 27 -7.53 4.41 -21.22
N PRO A 28 -7.95 4.34 -22.51
CA PRO A 28 -9.36 4.24 -22.88
C PRO A 28 -10.01 2.95 -22.36
N ASP A 29 -9.25 1.85 -22.39
CA ASP A 29 -9.67 0.57 -21.87
C ASP A 29 -9.56 0.55 -20.33
N ARG A 30 -10.72 0.64 -19.68
CA ARG A 30 -10.85 0.61 -18.22
C ARG A 30 -10.41 -0.72 -17.60
N GLN A 31 -10.47 -1.83 -18.34
CA GLN A 31 -10.02 -3.14 -17.87
C GLN A 31 -8.50 -3.18 -17.81
N ILE A 32 -7.83 -2.72 -18.87
CA ILE A 32 -6.37 -2.61 -18.90
C ILE A 32 -5.87 -1.64 -17.83
N ALA A 33 -6.52 -0.48 -17.67
CA ALA A 33 -6.18 0.47 -16.62
C ALA A 33 -6.30 -0.14 -15.21
N ALA A 34 -7.38 -0.88 -14.94
CA ALA A 34 -7.61 -1.56 -13.68
C ALA A 34 -6.57 -2.67 -13.42
N LEU A 35 -6.18 -3.42 -14.44
CA LEU A 35 -5.16 -4.46 -14.34
C LEU A 35 -3.80 -3.85 -13.96
N LEU A 36 -3.39 -2.77 -14.64
CA LEU A 36 -2.14 -2.08 -14.34
C LEU A 36 -2.14 -1.46 -12.93
N ALA A 37 -3.24 -0.83 -12.55
CA ALA A 37 -3.42 -0.28 -11.20
C ALA A 37 -3.32 -1.38 -10.13
N GLY A 38 -4.08 -2.47 -10.31
CA GLY A 38 -4.11 -3.61 -9.40
C GLY A 38 -2.76 -4.31 -9.29
N ALA A 39 -2.03 -4.46 -10.41
CA ALA A 39 -0.70 -5.05 -10.41
C ALA A 39 0.26 -4.28 -9.50
N GLY A 40 0.29 -2.95 -9.55
CA GLY A 40 1.14 -2.19 -8.62
C GLY A 40 0.65 -2.19 -7.17
N PHE A 41 -0.66 -2.29 -6.93
CA PHE A 41 -1.20 -2.53 -5.58
C PHE A 41 -0.86 -3.92 -5.04
N ILE A 42 -0.41 -4.86 -5.87
CA ILE A 42 0.16 -6.14 -5.41
C ILE A 42 1.69 -6.03 -5.27
N ILE A 43 2.37 -5.50 -6.29
CA ILE A 43 3.83 -5.47 -6.39
C ILE A 43 4.44 -4.64 -5.25
N TRP A 44 3.98 -3.40 -5.06
CA TRP A 44 4.60 -2.50 -4.07
C TRP A 44 4.43 -3.00 -2.63
N PRO A 45 3.23 -3.36 -2.16
CA PRO A 45 3.09 -3.90 -0.81
C PRO A 45 3.81 -5.24 -0.62
N SER A 46 3.82 -6.12 -1.63
CA SER A 46 4.54 -7.41 -1.53
C SER A 46 6.04 -7.20 -1.39
N LEU A 47 6.62 -6.30 -2.21
CA LEU A 47 8.03 -5.94 -2.11
C LEU A 47 8.36 -5.35 -0.73
N PHE A 48 7.55 -4.39 -0.24
CA PHE A 48 7.79 -3.78 1.06
C PHE A 48 7.59 -4.75 2.22
N LEU A 49 6.62 -5.65 2.13
CA LEU A 49 6.40 -6.71 3.11
C LEU A 49 7.61 -7.64 3.17
N PHE A 50 8.12 -8.08 2.02
CA PHE A 50 9.31 -8.92 1.94
C PHE A 50 10.55 -8.24 2.54
N LEU A 51 10.78 -6.97 2.19
CA LEU A 51 11.89 -6.19 2.74
C LEU A 51 11.74 -5.96 4.25
N GLU A 52 10.52 -5.77 4.74
CA GLU A 52 10.24 -5.60 6.16
C GLU A 52 10.46 -6.89 6.94
N LEU A 53 10.04 -8.04 6.40
CA LEU A 53 10.26 -9.36 7.01
C LEU A 53 11.73 -9.74 7.10
N LYS A 54 12.57 -9.27 6.16
CA LYS A 54 14.03 -9.43 6.21
C LYS A 54 14.74 -8.41 7.11
N SER A 55 14.04 -7.41 7.61
CA SER A 55 14.65 -6.36 8.43
C SER A 55 14.83 -6.83 9.88
N PRO A 56 16.03 -6.64 10.49
CA PRO A 56 16.23 -6.93 11.92
C PRO A 56 15.38 -6.03 12.82
N ASN A 57 15.00 -4.85 12.33
CA ASN A 57 14.16 -3.87 13.02
C ASN A 57 12.74 -3.83 12.42
N LYS A 58 12.14 -5.00 12.22
CA LYS A 58 10.79 -5.10 11.62
C LYS A 58 9.72 -4.48 12.51
N SER A 59 8.81 -3.74 11.90
CA SER A 59 7.61 -3.21 12.54
C SER A 59 6.45 -4.18 12.38
N LYS A 60 6.02 -4.80 13.48
CA LYS A 60 4.87 -5.73 13.49
C LYS A 60 3.59 -5.06 12.97
N ILE A 61 3.37 -3.79 13.32
CA ILE A 61 2.20 -3.02 12.88
C ILE A 61 2.24 -2.82 11.35
N HIS A 62 3.40 -2.47 10.79
CA HIS A 62 3.53 -2.26 9.35
C HIS A 62 3.38 -3.57 8.57
N VAL A 63 3.99 -4.66 9.06
CA VAL A 63 3.81 -6.01 8.50
C VAL A 63 2.34 -6.40 8.49
N PHE A 64 1.62 -6.21 9.61
CA PHE A 64 0.20 -6.52 9.68
C PHE A 64 -0.63 -5.69 8.70
N ALA A 65 -0.38 -4.38 8.62
CA ALA A 65 -1.09 -3.50 7.69
C ALA A 65 -0.89 -3.91 6.22
N LEU A 66 0.36 -4.21 5.82
CA LEU A 66 0.68 -4.68 4.47
C LEU A 66 0.01 -6.01 4.15
N SER A 67 0.10 -6.98 5.08
CA SER A 67 -0.52 -8.30 4.90
C SER A 67 -2.04 -8.19 4.81
N LEU A 68 -2.67 -7.38 5.67
CA LEU A 68 -4.11 -7.14 5.65
C LEU A 68 -4.53 -6.53 4.31
N PHE A 69 -3.84 -5.49 3.83
CA PHE A 69 -4.14 -4.88 2.54
C PHE A 69 -3.98 -5.87 1.37
N LEU A 70 -2.91 -6.65 1.35
CA LEU A 70 -2.66 -7.61 0.28
C LEU A 70 -3.73 -8.71 0.23
N VAL A 71 -3.96 -9.37 1.37
CA VAL A 71 -4.79 -10.59 1.43
C VAL A 71 -6.26 -10.26 1.45
N ALA A 72 -6.69 -9.23 2.18
CA ALA A 72 -8.10 -8.90 2.33
C ALA A 72 -8.64 -7.93 1.27
N ALA A 73 -7.77 -7.30 0.47
CA ALA A 73 -8.19 -6.30 -0.51
C ALA A 73 -7.52 -6.46 -1.88
N ALA A 74 -6.21 -6.24 -1.98
CA ALA A 74 -5.54 -6.13 -3.29
C ALA A 74 -5.64 -7.42 -4.12
N LEU A 75 -5.33 -8.57 -3.51
CA LEU A 75 -5.42 -9.87 -4.20
C LEU A 75 -6.86 -10.23 -4.57
N PRO A 76 -7.86 -10.20 -3.67
CA PRO A 76 -9.24 -10.52 -4.04
C PRO A 76 -9.78 -9.66 -5.18
N ILE A 77 -9.56 -8.34 -5.14
CA ILE A 77 -10.06 -7.42 -6.18
C ILE A 77 -9.35 -7.66 -7.51
N PHE A 78 -8.03 -7.85 -7.49
CA PHE A 78 -7.27 -8.12 -8.70
C PHE A 78 -7.68 -9.45 -9.34
N LEU A 79 -7.79 -10.52 -8.54
CA LEU A 79 -8.24 -11.82 -9.02
C LEU A 79 -9.66 -11.76 -9.58
N LEU A 80 -10.57 -11.07 -8.90
CA LEU A 80 -11.93 -10.86 -9.39
C LEU A 80 -11.92 -10.21 -10.78
N ARG A 81 -11.04 -9.23 -10.99
CA ARG A 81 -10.89 -8.53 -12.27
C ARG A 81 -10.26 -9.37 -13.38
N VAL A 82 -9.34 -10.25 -13.04
CA VAL A 82 -8.72 -11.18 -13.99
C VAL A 82 -9.69 -12.29 -14.39
N ILE A 83 -10.44 -12.84 -13.43
CA ILE A 83 -11.38 -13.95 -13.65
C ILE A 83 -12.58 -13.49 -14.50
N HIS A 84 -13.16 -12.34 -14.17
CA HIS A 84 -14.33 -11.78 -14.88
C HIS A 84 -13.89 -10.76 -15.92
N TRP A 85 -12.96 -11.16 -16.79
CA TRP A 85 -12.49 -10.30 -17.88
C TRP A 85 -13.61 -10.01 -18.87
N GLY A 86 -13.70 -8.78 -19.37
CA GLY A 86 -14.80 -8.37 -20.25
C GLY A 86 -16.04 -7.85 -19.51
N GLU A 87 -16.26 -8.22 -18.25
CA GLU A 87 -17.44 -7.81 -17.48
C GLU A 87 -17.29 -6.42 -16.87
N ASP A 88 -18.42 -5.73 -16.68
CA ASP A 88 -18.43 -4.45 -15.97
C ASP A 88 -18.13 -4.68 -14.48
N PHE A 89 -17.24 -3.87 -13.91
CA PHE A 89 -16.85 -4.04 -12.50
C PHE A 89 -18.02 -3.73 -11.55
N GLY A 90 -18.95 -2.85 -11.96
CA GLY A 90 -20.11 -2.48 -11.17
C GLY A 90 -21.11 -3.62 -10.95
N SER A 91 -21.17 -4.59 -11.87
CA SER A 91 -22.06 -5.75 -11.77
C SER A 91 -21.45 -6.93 -10.99
N LEU A 92 -20.14 -6.89 -10.69
CA LEU A 92 -19.46 -8.01 -10.04
C LEU A 92 -19.79 -8.08 -8.54
N THR A 93 -19.86 -9.31 -8.04
CA THR A 93 -19.96 -9.59 -6.61
C THR A 93 -18.92 -10.64 -6.21
N LEU A 94 -18.45 -10.57 -4.97
CA LEU A 94 -17.56 -11.56 -4.38
C LEU A 94 -18.16 -11.98 -3.04
N PHE A 95 -18.48 -13.27 -2.89
CA PHE A 95 -19.20 -13.81 -1.73
C PHE A 95 -20.51 -13.06 -1.42
N GLY A 96 -21.23 -12.62 -2.46
CA GLY A 96 -22.47 -11.85 -2.33
C GLY A 96 -22.28 -10.36 -2.00
N LEU A 97 -21.04 -9.89 -1.83
CA LEU A 97 -20.74 -8.48 -1.61
C LEU A 97 -20.45 -7.77 -2.95
N PRO A 98 -21.03 -6.59 -3.22
CA PRO A 98 -20.72 -5.81 -4.41
C PRO A 98 -19.23 -5.46 -4.49
N ALA A 99 -18.63 -5.66 -5.68
CA ALA A 99 -17.21 -5.37 -5.91
C ALA A 99 -16.86 -3.89 -5.65
N VAL A 100 -17.80 -2.98 -5.88
CA VAL A 100 -17.67 -1.55 -5.56
C VAL A 100 -17.43 -1.33 -4.06
N ASN A 101 -18.16 -2.04 -3.19
CA ASN A 101 -18.01 -1.91 -1.74
C ASN A 101 -16.67 -2.48 -1.28
N LEU A 102 -16.22 -3.58 -1.90
CA LEU A 102 -14.90 -4.14 -1.63
C LEU A 102 -13.79 -3.18 -2.05
N HIS A 103 -13.94 -2.50 -3.19
CA HIS A 103 -13.01 -1.48 -3.64
C HIS A 103 -13.01 -0.23 -2.74
N GLN A 104 -14.16 0.18 -2.20
CA GLN A 104 -14.18 1.26 -1.20
C GLN A 104 -13.49 0.85 0.10
N THR A 105 -13.70 -0.39 0.54
CA THR A 105 -13.04 -0.96 1.73
C THR A 105 -11.53 -1.08 1.51
N SER A 106 -11.08 -1.43 0.31
CA SER A 106 -9.64 -1.52 0.00
C SER A 106 -8.95 -0.16 0.11
N ASN A 107 -9.63 0.95 -0.23
CA ASN A 107 -9.08 2.30 -0.03
C ASN A 107 -8.81 2.59 1.46
N VAL A 108 -9.67 2.11 2.36
CA VAL A 108 -9.47 2.23 3.81
C VAL A 108 -8.23 1.45 4.24
N PHE A 109 -8.09 0.19 3.78
CA PHE A 109 -6.90 -0.60 4.09
C PHE A 109 -5.62 0.01 3.51
N TYR A 110 -5.70 0.61 2.33
CA TYR A 110 -4.59 1.34 1.73
C TYR A 110 -4.18 2.56 2.57
N LEU A 111 -5.15 3.32 3.08
CA LEU A 111 -4.91 4.41 4.04
C LEU A 111 -4.26 3.90 5.33
N ILE A 112 -4.69 2.75 5.87
CA ILE A 112 -4.06 2.13 7.04
C ILE A 112 -2.58 1.83 6.77
N VAL A 113 -2.24 1.31 5.58
CA VAL A 113 -0.83 1.10 5.19
C VAL A 113 -0.07 2.42 5.20
N MET A 114 -0.60 3.48 4.59
CA MET A 114 0.06 4.79 4.58
C MET A 114 0.22 5.39 5.98
N VAL A 115 -0.81 5.29 6.83
CA VAL A 115 -0.75 5.71 8.24
C VAL A 115 0.32 4.92 8.99
N SER A 116 0.45 3.62 8.73
CA SER A 116 1.49 2.80 9.34
C SER A 116 2.90 3.23 8.89
N CYS A 117 3.10 3.62 7.63
CA CYS A 117 4.37 4.19 7.16
C CYS A 117 4.68 5.51 7.90
N PHE A 118 3.69 6.41 7.99
CA PHE A 118 3.83 7.68 8.68
C PHE A 118 4.17 7.48 10.16
N TYR A 119 3.41 6.63 10.86
CA TYR A 119 3.62 6.32 12.27
C TYR A 119 5.02 5.78 12.53
N ASN A 120 5.47 4.77 11.77
CA ASN A 120 6.81 4.21 11.96
C ASN A 120 7.91 5.20 11.61
N SER A 121 7.68 6.04 10.59
CA SER A 121 8.62 7.11 10.27
C SER A 121 8.79 8.08 11.45
N TRP A 122 7.68 8.52 12.03
CA TRP A 122 7.66 9.43 13.17
C TRP A 122 8.30 8.84 14.43
N VAL A 123 8.05 7.54 14.71
CA VAL A 123 8.67 6.82 15.82
C VAL A 123 10.20 6.79 15.67
N ILE A 124 10.72 6.51 14.47
CA ILE A 124 12.16 6.52 14.21
C ILE A 124 12.76 7.91 14.43
N GLU A 125 12.13 8.95 13.91
CA GLU A 125 12.61 10.33 14.06
C GLU A 125 12.62 10.76 15.54
N ARG A 126 11.58 10.39 16.31
CA ARG A 126 11.54 10.65 17.76
C ARG A 126 12.64 9.94 18.52
N ARG A 127 12.97 8.69 18.17
CA ARG A 127 14.08 7.94 18.79
C ARG A 127 15.42 8.62 18.50
N ARG A 128 15.67 8.99 17.24
CA ARG A 128 16.90 9.70 16.83
C ARG A 128 17.10 10.99 17.62
N ARG A 129 16.05 11.81 17.74
CA ARG A 129 16.11 13.07 18.51
C ARG A 129 16.39 12.86 20.00
N ARG A 130 15.83 11.82 20.59
CA ARG A 130 16.11 11.48 22.00
C ARG A 130 17.57 11.06 22.21
N GLU A 131 18.14 10.32 21.26
CA GLU A 131 19.54 9.92 21.30
C GLU A 131 20.49 11.12 21.12
N GLU A 132 20.17 12.04 20.22
CA GLU A 132 20.92 13.29 20.02
C GLU A 132 20.92 14.17 21.29
N LEU A 133 19.75 14.33 21.94
CA LEU A 133 19.63 15.09 23.19
C LEU A 133 20.34 14.42 24.38
N ALA A 134 20.36 13.09 24.43
CA ALA A 134 21.02 12.33 25.48
C ALA A 134 22.55 12.31 25.33
N ASN A 135 23.10 12.68 24.17
CA ASN A 135 24.54 12.64 23.91
C ASN A 135 25.01 13.85 23.07
N PRO A 136 25.01 15.06 23.66
CA PRO A 136 25.25 16.32 22.94
C PRO A 136 26.67 16.48 22.38
N SER A 137 27.64 15.67 22.81
CA SER A 137 29.05 15.72 22.37
C SER A 137 29.32 15.09 21.00
N ARG A 138 28.30 14.55 20.32
CA ARG A 138 28.41 13.92 18.99
C ARG A 138 27.99 14.82 17.82
N ASN A 139 27.66 16.09 18.08
CA ASN A 139 27.31 17.07 17.05
C ASN A 139 28.46 18.06 16.84
#